data_AF-A0A1V4ILS6-F1
#
_entry.id   AF-A0A1V4ILS6-F1
#
_cell.length_a   1.000
_cell.length_b   1.000
_cell.length_c   1.000
_cell.angle_alpha   90.00
_cell.angle_beta   90.00
_cell.angle_gamma   90.00
#
_symmetry.space_group_name_H-M   'P 1'
#
loop_
_entity.id
_entity.type
_entity.pdbx_description
1 polymer ?
#
loop_
_entity_poly.entity_id
_entity_poly.type
_entity_poly.pdbx_seq_one_letter_code
_entity_poly.pdbx_strand_id
1 'polypeptide(L)' 'MTNKRKVTKKQMASLGLKKTENGDYDYINPNDKDSKYKPVRREPK' A
#
# COMPACT_ATOMS: atom_id res chain seq x y z
N MET A 1 22.18 -15.76 4.90
CA MET A 1 20.74 -16.09 5.04
C MET A 1 19.92 -14.86 4.67
N THR A 2 19.58 -14.69 3.39
CA THR A 2 18.80 -13.54 2.92
C THR A 2 17.37 -13.69 3.43
N ASN A 3 16.89 -12.72 4.20
CA ASN A 3 15.64 -12.83 4.95
C ASN A 3 14.43 -12.78 3.99
N LYS A 4 14.07 -13.94 3.41
CA LYS A 4 13.02 -14.12 2.38
C LYS A 4 11.60 -13.74 2.84
N ARG A 5 11.43 -13.37 4.12
CA ARG A 5 10.14 -12.98 4.71
C ARG A 5 9.95 -11.46 4.83
N LYS A 6 10.88 -10.65 4.36
CA LYS A 6 10.69 -9.20 4.32
C LYS A 6 9.83 -8.84 3.11
N VAL A 7 8.52 -9.00 3.21
CA VAL A 7 7.63 -8.33 2.25
C VAL A 7 7.86 -6.83 2.44
N THR A 8 8.42 -6.20 1.40
CA THR A 8 8.90 -4.82 1.51
C THR A 8 7.71 -3.87 1.59
N LYS A 9 7.89 -2.71 2.26
CA LYS A 9 6.86 -1.65 2.31
C LYS A 9 6.30 -1.31 0.90
N LYS A 10 7.15 -1.41 -0.13
CA LYS A 10 6.77 -1.20 -1.54
C LYS A 10 5.77 -2.25 -2.05
N GLN A 11 6.00 -3.52 -1.76
CA GLN A 11 5.10 -4.61 -2.17
C GLN A 11 3.73 -4.50 -1.50
N MET A 12 3.69 -4.15 -0.22
CA MET A 12 2.43 -3.92 0.50
C MET A 12 1.66 -2.73 -0.07
N ALA A 13 2.37 -1.63 -0.39
CA ALA A 13 1.74 -0.48 -1.04
C ALA A 13 1.20 -0.81 -2.45
N SER A 14 1.88 -1.64 -3.23
CA SER A 14 1.38 -2.15 -4.51
C SER A 14 0.09 -2.95 -4.38
N LEU A 15 -0.12 -3.64 -3.25
CA LEU A 15 -1.35 -4.36 -2.93
C LEU A 15 -2.46 -3.45 -2.37
N GLY A 16 -2.20 -2.15 -2.28
CA GLY A 16 -3.13 -1.20 -1.67
C GLY A 16 -3.21 -1.36 -0.16
N LEU A 17 -2.14 -1.80 0.50
CA LEU A 17 -2.07 -1.95 1.96
C LEU A 17 -1.12 -0.90 2.57
N LYS A 18 -1.57 -0.23 3.64
CA LYS A 18 -0.79 0.74 4.43
C LYS A 18 -0.46 0.14 5.79
N LYS A 19 0.78 0.36 6.25
CA LYS A 19 1.19 -0.03 7.59
C LYS A 19 0.56 0.90 8.63
N THR A 20 -0.11 0.33 9.62
CA THR A 20 -0.70 1.06 10.74
C THR A 20 0.35 1.34 11.82
N GLU A 21 0.04 2.24 12.75
CA GLU A 21 0.91 2.56 13.89
C GLU A 21 1.18 1.35 14.77
N ASN A 22 0.20 0.43 14.84
CA ASN A 22 0.28 -0.83 15.59
C ASN A 22 1.17 -1.89 14.91
N GLY A 23 1.60 -1.64 13.66
CA GLY A 23 2.48 -2.54 12.93
C GLY A 23 1.79 -3.46 11.94
N ASP A 24 0.46 -3.49 11.95
CA ASP A 24 -0.40 -4.25 11.03
C ASP A 24 -0.54 -3.56 9.66
N TYR A 25 -1.29 -4.18 8.75
CA TYR A 25 -1.55 -3.65 7.42
C TYR A 25 -3.05 -3.56 7.16
N ASP A 26 -3.52 -2.34 6.84
CA ASP A 26 -4.91 -2.07 6.47
C ASP A 26 -5.00 -1.66 5.00
N TYR A 27 -6.18 -1.88 4.41
CA TYR A 27 -6.45 -1.41 3.05
C TYR A 27 -6.42 0.12 2.98
N ILE A 28 -5.69 0.63 1.98
CA ILE A 28 -5.71 2.02 1.59
C ILE A 28 -7.10 2.30 1.04
N ASN A 29 -7.88 3.05 1.80
CA ASN A 29 -9.16 3.54 1.33
C ASN A 29 -8.91 4.55 0.19
N PRO A 30 -9.40 4.31 -1.04
CA PRO A 30 -9.19 5.22 -2.15
C PRO A 30 -9.94 6.56 -1.98
N ASN A 31 -10.90 6.65 -1.04
CA ASN A 31 -11.60 7.88 -0.69
C ASN A 31 -10.84 8.76 0.31
N ASP A 32 -9.74 8.25 0.86
CA ASP A 32 -8.91 8.96 1.82
C ASP A 32 -8.07 10.00 1.08
N LYS A 33 -8.49 11.28 1.16
CA LYS A 33 -7.93 12.39 0.37
C LYS A 33 -6.46 12.70 0.69
N ASP A 34 -5.95 12.21 1.82
CA ASP A 34 -4.55 12.38 2.26
C ASP A 34 -3.63 11.21 1.86
N SER A 35 -4.11 10.27 1.04
CA SER A 35 -3.28 9.19 0.51
C SER A 35 -2.21 9.74 -0.44
N LYS A 36 -0.94 9.70 -0.01
CA LYS A 36 0.26 9.94 -0.86
C LYS A 36 0.35 8.99 -2.06
N TYR A 37 -0.47 7.95 -2.12
CA TYR A 37 -0.53 6.99 -3.21
C TYR A 37 -1.63 7.39 -4.20
N LYS A 38 -1.22 8.02 -5.31
CA LYS A 38 -2.12 8.22 -6.45
C LYS A 38 -2.41 6.86 -7.10
N PRO A 39 -3.67 6.42 -7.18
CA PRO A 39 -4.00 5.18 -7.88
C PRO A 39 -3.62 5.33 -9.36
N VAL A 40 -2.79 4.40 -9.87
CA VAL A 40 -2.43 4.33 -11.30
C VAL A 40 -3.58 3.67 -12.08
N ARG A 41 -4.81 4.12 -11.88
CA ARG A 41 -5.94 3.66 -12.70
C ARG A 41 -5.98 4.57 -13.92
N ARG A 42 -5.81 3.97 -15.10
CA ARG A 42 -6.08 4.68 -16.37
C ARG A 42 -7.58 4.93 -16.39
N GLU A 43 -7.99 6.20 -16.39
CA GLU A 43 -9.39 6.55 -16.62
C GLU A 43 -9.79 6.03 -18.01
N PRO A 44 -10.96 5.37 -18.14
CA PRO A 44 -11.49 5.05 -19.45
C PRO A 44 -11.78 6.36 -20.20
N LYS A 45 -11.24 6.45 -21.42
CA LYS A 45 -11.29 7.63 -22.29
C LYS A 45 -12.68 7.83 -22.88
#